data_AF-A0A7X3TM17-F1
#
_entry.id   AF-A0A7X3TM17-F1
#
_cell.length_a   1.000
_cell.length_b   1.000
_cell.length_c   1.000
_cell.angle_alpha   90.00
_cell.angle_beta   90.00
_cell.angle_gamma   90.00
#
_symmetry.space_group_name_H-M   'P 1'
#
loop_
_entity.id
_entity.type
_entity.pdbx_description
1 polymer ?
#
loop_
_entity_poly.entity_id
_entity_poly.type
_entity_poly.pdbx_seq_one_letter_code
_entity_poly.pdbx_strand_id
1 'polypeptide(L)'
;LSDNEMARIHVRYMVGGRAVGLRDERLFRFDLPEQPGALLRYLTRMGKRWNISLFHYRSHGAAYGRVLAGIQVPDGELEPFHTFLSELNYPFHEETGNSAYELFLGSDR
;
A
#
# COMPACT_ATOMS: atom_id res chain seq x y z
N LEU A 1 13.89 18.21 13.96
CA LEU A 1 14.80 17.05 13.77
C LEU A 1 14.26 15.76 14.41
N SER A 2 12.93 15.64 14.51
CA SER A 2 12.10 14.47 14.83
C SER A 2 10.96 14.59 13.81
N ASP A 3 10.44 13.59 13.10
CA ASP A 3 10.47 12.16 13.25
C ASP A 3 10.48 11.55 11.84
N ASN A 4 11.67 11.25 11.31
CA ASN A 4 11.77 10.46 10.08
C ASN A 4 11.96 8.98 10.41
N GLU A 5 11.16 8.51 11.36
CA GLU A 5 11.11 7.10 11.76
C GLU A 5 10.59 6.23 10.61
N MET A 6 9.82 6.83 9.68
CA MET A 6 9.47 6.20 8.41
C MET A 6 10.72 5.86 7.57
N ALA A 7 11.62 6.82 7.33
CA ALA A 7 12.79 6.62 6.46
C ALA A 7 13.80 5.60 7.00
N ARG A 8 14.02 5.55 8.32
CA ARG A 8 14.99 4.61 8.92
C ARG A 8 14.50 3.17 8.96
N ILE A 9 13.18 2.95 9.00
CA ILE A 9 12.60 1.62 9.20
C ILE A 9 12.15 1.00 7.87
N HIS A 10 11.68 1.79 6.90
CA HIS A 10 11.01 1.26 5.70
C HIS A 10 11.96 0.91 4.53
N VAL A 11 13.11 1.58 4.40
CA VAL A 11 13.95 1.47 3.19
C VAL A 11 14.65 0.11 3.03
N ARG A 12 14.89 -0.65 4.11
CA ARG A 12 15.62 -1.93 4.01
C ARG A 12 14.78 -3.14 3.61
N TYR A 13 13.45 -3.07 3.65
CA TYR A 13 12.57 -4.23 3.45
C TYR A 13 11.46 -4.02 2.41
N MET A 14 11.54 -2.96 1.59
CA MET A 14 10.64 -2.81 0.44
C MET A 14 10.97 -3.87 -0.62
N VAL A 15 10.10 -4.88 -0.75
CA VAL A 15 10.04 -5.72 -1.95
C VAL A 15 9.20 -4.96 -2.97
N GLY A 16 9.87 -4.30 -3.92
CA GLY A 16 9.24 -3.42 -4.92
C GLY A 16 9.91 -2.06 -5.01
N GLY A 17 11.24 -2.04 -5.17
CA GLY A 17 11.98 -0.79 -5.40
C GLY A 17 11.42 0.01 -6.59
N ARG A 18 11.88 1.26 -6.72
CA ARG A 18 11.47 2.24 -7.76
C ARG A 18 11.16 1.56 -9.11
N ALA A 19 9.88 1.47 -9.45
CA ALA A 19 9.46 0.96 -10.75
C ALA A 19 9.32 2.14 -11.72
N VAL A 20 10.28 2.24 -12.64
CA VAL A 20 10.33 3.27 -13.66
C VAL A 20 9.19 3.05 -14.65
N GLY A 21 8.35 4.07 -14.85
CA GLY A 21 7.24 4.03 -15.81
C GLY A 21 5.91 3.51 -15.26
N LEU A 22 5.75 3.40 -13.94
CA LEU A 22 4.44 3.16 -13.34
C LEU A 22 3.49 4.31 -13.67
N ARG A 23 2.35 3.97 -14.26
CA ARG A 23 1.19 4.86 -14.41
C ARG A 23 0.06 4.37 -13.53
N ASP A 24 -0.78 5.31 -13.11
CA ASP A 24 -2.00 5.05 -12.34
C ASP A 24 -1.74 4.28 -11.02
N GLU A 25 -0.55 4.45 -10.44
CA GLU A 25 -0.24 3.91 -9.12
C GLU A 25 -0.98 4.71 -8.05
N ARG A 26 -1.65 3.99 -7.15
CA ARG A 26 -2.33 4.52 -5.99
C ARG A 26 -1.88 3.79 -4.74
N LEU A 27 -1.80 4.51 -3.64
CA LEU A 27 -1.26 3.99 -2.39
C LEU A 27 -2.33 3.85 -1.35
N PHE A 28 -2.33 2.70 -0.70
CA PHE A 28 -3.27 2.40 0.36
C PHE A 28 -2.53 1.86 1.57
N ARG A 29 -2.84 2.47 2.71
CA ARG A 29 -2.43 1.99 4.02
C ARG A 29 -3.60 1.26 4.65
N PHE A 30 -3.41 0.00 5.01
CA PHE A 30 -4.41 -0.82 5.70
C PHE A 30 -3.98 -1.06 7.14
N ASP A 31 -4.93 -0.89 8.06
CA ASP A 31 -4.75 -1.27 9.46
C ASP A 31 -5.45 -2.62 9.68
N LEU A 32 -4.66 -3.64 10.00
CA LEU A 32 -5.13 -5.01 10.10
C LEU A 32 -5.30 -5.44 11.55
N PRO A 33 -6.43 -6.10 11.89
CA PRO A 33 -6.51 -6.86 13.13
C PRO A 33 -5.52 -8.03 13.08
N GLU A 34 -5.08 -8.51 14.25
CA GLU A 34 -4.25 -9.73 14.41
C GLU A 34 -5.01 -11.03 14.02
N GLN A 35 -5.64 -11.07 12.85
CA GLN A 35 -6.19 -12.28 12.26
C GLN A 35 -5.23 -12.80 11.18
N PRO A 36 -4.53 -13.92 11.44
CA PRO A 36 -3.58 -14.48 10.48
C PRO A 36 -4.21 -14.75 9.11
N GLY A 37 -3.56 -14.26 8.06
CA GLY A 37 -3.85 -14.64 6.67
C GLY A 37 -5.06 -13.99 6.02
N ALA A 38 -5.84 -13.15 6.71
CA ALA A 38 -6.98 -12.47 6.09
C ALA A 38 -6.53 -11.53 4.95
N LEU A 39 -5.61 -10.61 5.25
CA LEU A 39 -5.02 -9.73 4.25
C LEU A 39 -4.43 -10.49 3.05
N LEU A 40 -3.62 -11.52 3.30
CA LEU A 40 -2.94 -12.23 2.23
C LEU A 40 -3.95 -12.82 1.23
N ARG A 41 -5.09 -13.34 1.71
CA ARG A 41 -6.18 -13.82 0.84
C ARG A 41 -6.76 -12.70 -0.01
N TYR A 42 -6.96 -11.52 0.57
CA TYR A 42 -7.52 -10.38 -0.16
C TYR A 42 -6.54 -9.79 -1.17
N LEU A 43 -5.27 -9.62 -0.81
CA LEU A 43 -4.23 -9.16 -1.74
C LEU A 43 -4.02 -10.17 -2.87
N THR A 44 -4.11 -11.47 -2.58
CA THR A 44 -4.06 -12.50 -3.63
C THR A 44 -5.26 -12.39 -4.57
N ARG A 45 -6.46 -12.03 -4.06
CA ARG A 45 -7.65 -11.80 -4.90
C ARG A 45 -7.52 -10.50 -5.71
N MET A 46 -6.98 -9.44 -5.12
CA MET A 46 -6.73 -8.15 -5.75
C MET A 46 -5.67 -8.27 -6.85
N GLY A 47 -4.56 -8.95 -6.57
CA GLY A 47 -3.43 -9.19 -7.49
C GLY A 47 -3.78 -9.98 -8.75
N LYS A 48 -4.98 -10.60 -8.81
CA LYS A 48 -5.51 -11.22 -10.02
C LYS A 48 -6.09 -10.22 -11.02
N ARG A 49 -6.51 -9.03 -10.56
CA ARG A 49 -7.18 -8.00 -11.37
C ARG A 49 -6.36 -6.71 -11.48
N TRP A 50 -5.69 -6.31 -10.41
CA TRP A 50 -4.86 -5.11 -10.36
C TRP A 50 -3.43 -5.47 -10.01
N ASN A 51 -2.48 -4.80 -10.65
CA ASN A 51 -1.07 -5.03 -10.38
C ASN A 51 -0.68 -4.40 -9.04
N ILE A 52 -0.03 -5.19 -8.17
CA ILE A 52 0.50 -4.70 -6.90
C ILE A 52 1.96 -4.31 -7.16
N SER A 53 2.22 -3.00 -7.26
CA SER A 53 3.53 -2.43 -7.54
C SER A 53 4.41 -2.31 -6.29
N LEU A 54 3.79 -2.13 -5.12
CA LEU A 54 4.50 -2.03 -3.84
C LEU A 54 3.76 -2.82 -2.77
N PHE A 55 4.51 -3.55 -1.95
CA PHE A 55 3.95 -4.22 -0.78
C PHE A 55 4.91 -4.16 0.40
N HIS A 56 4.47 -3.54 1.49
CA HIS A 56 5.26 -3.40 2.70
C HIS A 56 4.40 -3.70 3.94
N TYR A 57 4.76 -4.75 4.66
CA TYR A 57 4.11 -5.16 5.91
C TYR A 57 5.03 -4.88 7.10
N ARG A 58 4.48 -4.27 8.16
CA ARG A 58 5.16 -4.11 9.44
C ARG A 58 4.24 -4.56 10.56
N SER A 59 4.73 -5.48 11.39
CA SER A 59 4.10 -5.74 12.69
C SER A 59 4.34 -4.54 13.61
N HIS A 60 3.26 -3.91 14.06
CA HIS A 60 3.31 -2.98 15.18
C HIS A 60 2.90 -3.79 16.42
N GLY A 61 3.73 -3.82 17.45
CA GLY A 61 3.62 -4.78 18.57
C GLY A 61 2.19 -4.97 19.12
N ALA A 62 1.90 -6.22 19.48
CA ALA A 62 0.78 -6.77 20.27
C ALA A 62 -0.67 -6.45 19.89
N ALA A 63 -0.97 -5.59 18.92
CA ALA A 63 -2.38 -5.26 18.62
C ALA A 63 -2.74 -5.09 17.14
N TYR A 64 -1.87 -4.53 16.29
CA TYR A 64 -2.24 -4.21 14.91
C TYR A 64 -1.07 -4.33 13.92
N GLY A 65 -1.31 -4.96 12.78
CA GLY A 65 -0.39 -4.98 11.65
C GLY A 65 -0.68 -3.83 10.70
N ARG A 66 0.36 -3.11 10.24
CA ARG A 66 0.20 -2.06 9.23
C ARG A 66 0.75 -2.54 7.89
N VAL A 67 -0.05 -2.35 6.86
CA VAL A 67 0.32 -2.65 5.48
C VAL A 67 0.30 -1.38 4.66
N LEU A 68 1.32 -1.18 3.86
CA LEU A 68 1.34 -0.21 2.78
C LEU A 68 1.39 -0.98 1.46
N ALA A 69 0.44 -0.71 0.57
CA ALA A 69 0.38 -1.31 -0.76
C ALA A 69 0.28 -0.21 -1.84
N GLY A 70 1.10 -0.34 -2.87
CA GLY A 70 0.96 0.39 -4.14
C GLY A 70 0.24 -0.50 -5.13
N ILE A 71 -0.81 0.03 -5.74
CA ILE A 71 -1.70 -0.70 -6.62
C ILE A 71 -1.91 0.14 -7.88
N GLN A 72 -1.69 -0.46 -9.04
CA GLN A 72 -1.99 0.19 -10.31
C GLN A 72 -3.47 0.01 -10.63
N VAL A 73 -4.21 1.11 -10.57
CA VAL A 73 -5.65 1.14 -10.83
C VAL A 73 -5.91 2.16 -11.94
N PRO A 74 -6.12 1.70 -13.19
CA PRO A 74 -6.51 2.59 -14.27
C PRO A 74 -7.76 3.39 -13.91
N ASP A 75 -7.88 4.63 -14.38
CA ASP A 75 -8.99 5.51 -14.00
C ASP A 75 -10.38 4.93 -14.29
N GLY A 76 -10.51 4.11 -15.34
CA GLY A 76 -11.77 3.41 -15.67
C GLY A 76 -12.14 2.27 -14.71
N GLU A 77 -11.23 1.85 -13.83
CA GLU A 77 -11.41 0.75 -12.88
C GLU A 77 -11.56 1.23 -11.43
N LEU A 78 -11.64 2.55 -11.20
CA LEU A 78 -11.75 3.13 -9.86
C LEU A 78 -13.02 2.71 -9.14
N GLU A 79 -14.17 2.76 -9.80
CA GLU A 79 -15.44 2.34 -9.18
C GLU A 79 -15.43 0.86 -8.76
N PRO A 80 -15.04 -0.10 -9.62
CA PRO A 80 -14.83 -1.48 -9.22
C PRO A 80 -13.84 -1.65 -8.07
N PHE A 81 -12.77 -0.84 -8.06
CA PHE A 81 -11.74 -0.91 -7.04
C PHE A 81 -12.24 -0.39 -5.68
N HIS A 82 -12.94 0.75 -5.65
CA HIS A 82 -13.56 1.26 -4.42
C HIS A 82 -14.63 0.32 -3.88
N THR A 83 -15.39 -0.33 -4.75
CA THR A 83 -16.33 -1.40 -4.36
C THR A 83 -15.59 -2.55 -3.68
N PHE A 84 -14.49 -3.02 -4.28
CA PHE A 84 -13.65 -4.07 -3.70
C PHE A 84 -13.06 -3.68 -2.33
N LEU A 85 -12.58 -2.44 -2.18
CA LEU A 85 -12.07 -1.94 -0.90
C LEU A 85 -13.16 -1.85 0.17
N SER A 86 -14.38 -1.48 -0.22
CA SER A 86 -15.53 -1.41 0.69
C SER A 86 -15.95 -2.80 1.16
N GLU A 87 -15.88 -3.82 0.30
CA GLU A 87 -16.10 -5.24 0.67
C GLU A 87 -15.04 -5.78 1.65
N LEU A 88 -13.84 -5.18 1.66
CA LEU A 88 -12.73 -5.59 2.51
C LEU A 88 -13.06 -5.41 4.00
N ASN A 89 -13.91 -4.43 4.32
CA ASN A 89 -14.33 -4.06 5.68
C ASN A 89 -13.16 -3.87 6.66
N TYR A 90 -11.99 -3.47 6.16
CA TYR A 90 -10.85 -3.04 6.97
C TYR A 90 -10.65 -1.54 6.85
N PRO A 91 -10.22 -0.87 7.93
CA PRO A 91 -9.79 0.52 7.83
C PRO A 91 -8.66 0.65 6.82
N PHE A 92 -8.87 1.51 5.83
CA PHE A 92 -7.86 1.88 4.85
C PHE A 92 -7.77 3.40 4.73
N HIS A 93 -6.58 3.87 4.38
CA HIS A 93 -6.31 5.28 4.10
C HIS A 93 -5.61 5.36 2.75
N GLU A 94 -6.12 6.23 1.87
CA GLU A 94 -5.42 6.56 0.64
C GLU A 94 -4.26 7.51 0.95
N GLU A 95 -3.06 7.11 0.55
CA GLU A 95 -1.80 7.84 0.77
C GLU A 95 -1.20 8.34 -0.56
N THR A 96 -1.96 8.25 -1.68
CA THR A 96 -1.51 8.61 -3.03
C THR A 96 -0.97 10.05 -3.12
N GLY A 97 -1.54 10.99 -2.36
CA GLY A 97 -1.12 12.39 -2.31
C GLY A 97 -0.07 12.72 -1.24
N ASN A 98 0.55 11.72 -0.61
CA ASN A 98 1.47 11.97 0.50
C ASN A 98 2.85 12.44 -0.01
N SER A 99 3.17 13.71 0.25
CA SER A 99 4.46 14.32 -0.11
C SER A 99 5.69 13.56 0.40
N ALA A 100 5.60 12.83 1.52
CA ALA A 100 6.68 11.98 2.00
C ALA A 100 6.92 10.80 1.05
N TYR A 101 5.86 10.22 0.47
CA TYR A 101 6.01 9.14 -0.51
C TYR A 101 6.66 9.64 -1.80
N GLU A 102 6.24 10.79 -2.33
CA GLU A 102 6.91 11.42 -3.47
C GLU A 102 8.39 11.66 -3.19
N LEU A 103 8.75 12.11 -1.98
CA LEU A 103 10.15 12.35 -1.62
C LEU A 103 11.02 11.07 -1.58
N PHE A 104 10.42 9.92 -1.25
CA PHE A 104 11.15 8.65 -1.04
C PHE A 104 11.08 7.69 -2.23
N LEU A 105 10.00 7.72 -3.00
CA LEU A 105 9.71 6.81 -4.12
C LEU A 105 9.40 7.52 -5.44
N GLY A 106 9.23 8.85 -5.43
CA GLY A 106 8.98 9.64 -6.63
C GLY A 106 10.08 9.48 -7.66
N SER A 107 9.66 9.01 -8.84
CA SER A 107 10.34 9.27 -10.10
C SER A 107 10.52 10.78 -10.24
N ASP A 108 11.77 11.21 -10.30
CA ASP A 108 12.10 12.53 -10.82
C ASP A 108 11.39 12.71 -12.17
N ARG A 109 10.91 13.93 -12.39
CA ARG A 109 10.02 14.36 -13.48
C ARG A 109 10.47 13.90 -14.86
#